data_AF-A0A7C4JSK3-F1
#
_entry.id   AF-A0A7C4JSK3-F1
#
_cell.length_a   1.000
_cell.length_b   1.000
_cell.length_c   1.000
_cell.angle_alpha   90.00
_cell.angle_beta   90.00
_cell.angle_gamma   90.00
#
_symmetry.space_group_name_H-M   'P 1'
#
loop_
_entity.id
_entity.type
_entity.pdbx_description
1 polymer ?
#
loop_
_entity_poly.entity_id
_entity_poly.type
_entity_poly.pdbx_seq_one_letter_code
_entity_poly.pdbx_strand_id
1 'polypeptide(L)'
;MIEVIKNTSSKAKIISYGKNLKADFVLLKSETQFKNKSFLNSIVVNTPFEKNLEFYLSLPGEHNALNALCVLSLLYGLDLLNSNWREAFKTFPGVKRRQEILYADKNLVIIDDFAHHPTEVKVT
;
A
#
# COMPACT_ATOMS: atom_id res chain seq x y z
N MET A 1 -10.61 -0.38 4.79
CA MET A 1 -11.87 0.38 4.78
C MET A 1 -11.63 1.64 3.97
N ILE A 2 -12.08 1.67 2.71
CA ILE A 2 -12.19 2.89 1.90
C ILE A 2 -13.48 2.72 1.11
N GLU A 3 -14.55 3.31 1.63
CA GLU A 3 -15.77 3.52 0.87
C GLU A 3 -15.46 4.56 -0.20
N VAL A 4 -15.74 4.20 -1.46
CA VAL A 4 -15.70 5.14 -2.56
C VAL A 4 -16.80 6.17 -2.31
N ILE A 5 -16.42 7.39 -1.91
CA ILE A 5 -17.32 8.54 -1.84
C ILE A 5 -17.64 8.96 -3.28
N LYS A 6 -18.54 8.24 -3.96
CA LYS A 6 -19.05 8.59 -5.30
C LYS A 6 -20.33 9.44 -5.26
N ASN A 7 -20.77 9.86 -4.08
CA ASN A 7 -21.95 10.72 -3.88
C ASN A 7 -21.61 12.10 -3.34
N THR A 8 -20.56 12.74 -3.85
CA THR A 8 -20.31 14.17 -3.56
C THR A 8 -20.39 14.99 -4.83
N SER A 9 -21.23 16.02 -4.81
CA SER A 9 -21.22 17.12 -5.79
C SER A 9 -20.00 17.99 -5.54
N SER A 10 -18.81 17.42 -5.75
CA SER A 10 -17.55 18.14 -5.57
C SER A 10 -17.21 18.91 -6.85
N LYS A 11 -16.85 20.18 -6.70
CA LYS A 11 -16.23 20.96 -7.78
C LYS A 11 -14.75 20.60 -7.99
N ALA A 12 -14.15 19.83 -7.08
CA ALA A 12 -12.76 19.41 -7.16
C ALA A 12 -12.61 18.09 -7.94
N LYS A 13 -11.45 17.91 -8.58
CA LYS A 13 -11.06 16.66 -9.23
C LYS A 13 -11.02 15.53 -8.19
N ILE A 14 -11.79 14.47 -8.42
CA ILE A 14 -11.80 13.26 -7.58
C ILE A 14 -10.93 12.21 -8.28
N ILE A 15 -9.99 11.62 -7.54
CA ILE A 15 -9.22 10.45 -7.96
C ILE A 15 -9.47 9.34 -6.95
N SER A 16 -9.95 8.20 -7.42
CA SER A 16 -10.34 7.06 -6.60
C SER A 16 -9.30 5.93 -6.68
N TYR A 17 -9.08 5.24 -5.57
CA TYR A 17 -8.23 4.06 -5.51
C TYR A 17 -8.89 2.94 -4.70
N GLY A 18 -8.54 1.68 -4.98
CA GLY A 18 -9.00 0.53 -4.20
C GLY A 18 -9.02 -0.76 -4.99
N LYS A 19 -9.80 -1.74 -4.53
CA LYS A 19 -9.99 -3.04 -5.23
C LYS A 19 -11.16 -3.06 -6.20
N ASN A 20 -12.00 -2.03 -6.16
CA ASN A 20 -13.13 -1.92 -7.06
C ASN A 20 -12.61 -1.63 -8.47
N LEU A 21 -12.97 -2.47 -9.45
CA LEU A 21 -12.57 -2.33 -10.84
C LEU A 21 -13.06 -1.01 -11.49
N LYS A 22 -13.99 -0.30 -10.86
CA LYS A 22 -14.48 1.03 -11.27
C LYS A 22 -13.72 2.20 -10.64
N ALA A 23 -12.65 1.94 -9.88
CA ALA A 23 -11.75 2.98 -9.38
C ALA A 23 -10.73 3.39 -10.46
N ASP A 24 -10.15 4.58 -10.32
CA ASP A 24 -9.13 5.08 -11.27
C ASP A 24 -7.81 4.32 -11.10
N PHE A 25 -7.48 4.00 -9.85
CA PHE A 25 -6.35 3.16 -9.46
C PHE A 25 -6.86 1.87 -8.81
N VAL A 26 -6.54 0.73 -9.40
CA VAL A 26 -7.08 -0.57 -8.99
C VAL A 26 -5.97 -1.50 -8.53
N LEU A 27 -6.03 -1.93 -7.27
CA LEU A 27 -5.19 -3.00 -6.76
C LEU A 27 -5.68 -4.35 -7.30
N LEU A 28 -4.83 -5.05 -8.04
CA LEU A 28 -5.13 -6.37 -8.61
C LEU A 28 -4.57 -7.48 -7.73
N LYS A 29 -3.35 -7.29 -7.23
CA LYS A 29 -2.62 -8.32 -6.48
C LYS A 29 -1.68 -7.70 -5.45
N SER A 30 -1.59 -8.32 -4.27
CA SER A 30 -0.57 -8.03 -3.25
C SER A 30 -0.13 -9.37 -2.64
N GLU A 31 1.15 -9.69 -2.77
CA GLU A 31 1.75 -10.92 -2.25
C GLU A 31 2.97 -10.58 -1.40
N THR A 32 2.92 -10.98 -0.13
CA THR A 32 4.00 -10.74 0.82
C THR A 32 4.88 -11.97 0.96
N GLN A 33 6.19 -11.76 0.87
CA GLN A 33 7.21 -12.73 1.23
C GLN A 33 8.03 -12.19 2.40
N PHE A 34 8.42 -13.06 3.31
CA PHE A 34 9.39 -12.76 4.35
C PHE A 34 10.70 -13.50 4.04
N LYS A 35 11.77 -12.75 3.77
CA LYS A 35 13.10 -13.32 3.48
C LYS A 35 14.18 -12.40 4.04
N ASN A 36 15.28 -12.99 4.51
CA ASN A 36 16.43 -12.26 5.05
C ASN A 36 16.04 -11.23 6.14
N LYS A 37 15.10 -11.60 7.02
CA LYS A 37 14.60 -10.73 8.10
C LYS A 37 13.88 -9.46 7.63
N SER A 38 13.37 -9.47 6.40
CA SER A 38 12.66 -8.35 5.79
C SER A 38 11.42 -8.82 5.05
N PHE A 39 10.40 -7.96 4.99
CA PHE A 39 9.24 -8.17 4.13
C PHE A 39 9.52 -7.63 2.73
N LEU A 40 8.98 -8.32 1.73
CA LEU A 40 8.87 -7.85 0.36
C LEU A 40 7.46 -8.14 -0.13
N ASN A 41 6.71 -7.09 -0.42
CA ASN A 41 5.36 -7.17 -0.95
C ASN A 41 5.39 -6.80 -2.44
N SER A 42 5.11 -7.78 -3.31
CA SER A 42 4.91 -7.55 -4.75
C SER A 42 3.48 -7.11 -4.99
N ILE A 43 3.32 -5.97 -5.67
CA ILE A 43 2.05 -5.30 -5.88
C ILE A 43 1.83 -5.12 -7.37
N VAL A 44 0.66 -5.56 -7.86
CA VAL A 44 0.24 -5.36 -9.25
C VAL A 44 -1.02 -4.51 -9.28
N VAL A 45 -1.01 -3.44 -10.06
CA VAL A 45 -2.11 -2.47 -10.14
C VAL A 45 -2.47 -2.10 -11.58
N ASN A 46 -3.71 -1.66 -11.77
CA ASN A 46 -4.09 -0.87 -12.94
C ASN A 46 -4.14 0.60 -12.56
N THR A 47 -3.56 1.46 -13.39
CA THR A 47 -3.59 2.92 -13.24
C THR A 47 -4.19 3.56 -14.50
N PRO A 48 -4.42 4.88 -14.49
CA PRO A 48 -4.81 5.62 -15.70
C PRO A 48 -3.71 5.65 -16.78
N PHE A 49 -2.44 5.47 -16.40
CA PHE A 49 -1.28 5.62 -17.30
C PHE A 49 -0.61 4.30 -17.66
N GLU A 50 -0.80 3.24 -16.88
CA GLU A 50 -0.19 1.93 -17.09
C GLU A 50 -1.06 0.80 -16.53
N LYS A 51 -1.25 -0.27 -17.31
CA LYS A 51 -1.98 -1.48 -16.90
C LYS A 51 -1.00 -2.54 -16.42
N ASN A 52 -1.42 -3.33 -15.43
CA ASN A 52 -0.60 -4.36 -14.79
C ASN A 52 0.77 -3.83 -14.31
N LEU A 53 0.78 -2.59 -13.83
CA LEU A 53 1.96 -1.96 -13.28
C LEU A 53 2.41 -2.72 -12.03
N GLU A 54 3.64 -3.21 -12.03
CA GLU A 54 4.23 -3.91 -10.89
C GLU A 54 5.20 -3.00 -10.12
N PHE A 55 5.15 -3.05 -8.79
CA PHE A 55 6.14 -2.45 -7.90
C PHE A 55 6.23 -3.19 -6.57
N TYR A 56 7.22 -2.81 -5.76
CA TYR A 56 7.51 -3.47 -4.49
C TYR A 56 7.38 -2.52 -3.31
N LEU A 57 6.94 -3.07 -2.18
CA LEU A 57 6.87 -2.39 -0.90
C LEU A 57 7.60 -3.25 0.15
N SER A 58 8.40 -2.61 1.00
CA SER A 58 9.05 -3.24 2.17
C SER A 58 8.10 -3.58 3.31
N LEU A 59 6.83 -3.17 3.20
CA LEU A 59 5.78 -3.42 4.20
C LEU A 59 4.84 -4.54 3.73
N PRO A 60 4.48 -5.47 4.64
CA PRO A 60 3.62 -6.59 4.30
C PRO A 60 2.16 -6.18 4.14
N GLY A 61 1.40 -7.03 3.46
CA GLY A 61 -0.06 -7.01 3.49
C GLY A 61 -0.74 -6.06 2.50
N GLU A 62 -2.01 -6.39 2.22
CA GLU A 62 -2.85 -5.68 1.25
C GLU A 62 -3.16 -4.25 1.72
N HIS A 63 -3.25 -4.01 3.03
CA HIS A 63 -3.49 -2.67 3.58
C HIS A 63 -2.38 -1.69 3.23
N ASN A 64 -1.12 -2.11 3.37
CA ASN A 64 0.00 -1.27 2.99
C ASN A 64 0.09 -1.11 1.47
N ALA A 65 -0.31 -2.13 0.69
CA ALA A 65 -0.46 -1.99 -0.75
C ALA A 65 -1.52 -0.94 -1.15
N LEU A 66 -2.68 -0.91 -0.46
CA LEU A 66 -3.71 0.11 -0.65
C LEU A 66 -3.22 1.51 -0.25
N ASN A 67 -2.47 1.62 0.84
CA ASN A 67 -1.85 2.89 1.26
C ASN A 67 -0.83 3.38 0.21
N ALA A 68 0.02 2.49 -0.30
CA ALA A 68 0.96 2.82 -1.38
C ALA A 68 0.22 3.25 -2.66
N LEU A 69 -0.89 2.58 -2.99
CA LEU A 69 -1.74 2.95 -4.14
C LEU A 69 -2.39 4.34 -3.96
N CYS A 70 -2.80 4.70 -2.74
CA CYS A 70 -3.24 6.06 -2.40
C CYS A 70 -2.15 7.09 -2.73
N VAL A 71 -0.93 6.87 -2.23
CA VAL A 71 0.20 7.77 -2.47
C VAL A 71 0.51 7.88 -3.97
N LEU A 72 0.50 6.76 -4.70
CA LEU A 72 0.70 6.77 -6.15
C LEU A 72 -0.36 7.61 -6.88
N SER A 73 -1.64 7.47 -6.47
CA SER A 73 -2.74 8.27 -7.03
C SER A 73 -2.61 9.76 -6.74
N LEU A 74 -2.07 10.11 -5.56
CA LEU A 74 -1.79 11.50 -5.18
C LEU A 74 -0.65 12.08 -6.02
N LEU A 75 0.44 11.33 -6.20
CA LEU A 75 1.57 11.74 -7.05
C LEU A 75 1.13 11.97 -8.49
N TYR A 76 0.27 11.09 -9.03
CA TYR A 76 -0.35 11.29 -10.34
C TYR A 76 -1.23 12.55 -10.37
N GLY A 77 -2.06 12.77 -9.34
CA GLY A 77 -2.93 13.94 -9.26
C GLY A 77 -2.20 15.29 -9.19
N LEU A 78 -0.94 15.27 -8.71
CA LEU A 78 -0.07 16.44 -8.58
C LEU A 78 0.98 16.57 -9.70
N ASP A 79 0.94 15.70 -10.71
CA ASP A 79 1.94 15.63 -11.78
C ASP A 79 3.39 15.41 -11.26
N LEU A 80 3.54 14.64 -10.17
CA LEU A 80 4.80 14.36 -9.48
C LEU A 80 5.33 12.92 -9.69
N LEU A 81 4.92 12.24 -10.77
CA LEU A 81 5.42 10.90 -11.12
C LEU A 81 6.85 10.90 -11.70
N ASN A 82 7.73 11.76 -11.19
CA ASN A 82 9.15 11.67 -11.49
C ASN A 82 9.73 10.34 -10.95
N SER A 83 10.79 9.84 -11.58
CA SER A 83 11.21 8.43 -11.58
C SER A 83 11.71 7.83 -10.24
N ASN A 84 11.41 8.42 -9.09
CA ASN A 84 11.96 8.01 -7.78
C ASN A 84 10.96 7.30 -6.85
N TRP A 85 9.67 7.27 -7.18
CA TRP A 85 8.64 6.71 -6.28
C TRP A 85 8.79 5.21 -6.02
N ARG A 86 9.28 4.44 -7.02
CA ARG A 86 9.47 2.99 -6.89
C ARG A 86 10.51 2.65 -5.82
N GLU A 87 11.63 3.38 -5.84
CA GLU A 87 12.67 3.20 -4.84
C GLU A 87 12.16 3.65 -3.47
N ALA A 88 11.47 4.80 -3.40
CA ALA A 88 10.89 5.28 -2.15
C ALA A 88 9.94 4.25 -1.52
N PHE A 89 9.07 3.59 -2.29
CA PHE A 89 8.23 2.50 -1.78
C PHE A 89 9.04 1.28 -1.34
N LYS A 90 10.03 0.87 -2.14
CA LYS A 90 10.85 -0.29 -1.84
C LYS A 90 11.69 -0.10 -0.57
N THR A 91 12.14 1.12 -0.28
CA THR A 91 13.02 1.43 0.86
C THR A 91 12.30 2.05 2.06
N PHE A 92 10.99 2.28 1.98
CA PHE A 92 10.25 2.91 3.08
C PHE A 92 10.32 2.03 4.34
N PRO A 93 10.92 2.48 5.45
CA PRO A 93 11.14 1.61 6.61
C PRO A 93 9.86 1.30 7.40
N GLY A 94 8.73 1.89 7.00
CA GLY A 94 7.50 1.87 7.79
C GLY A 94 7.41 3.03 8.78
N VAL A 95 6.38 2.97 9.60
CA VAL A 95 6.19 3.88 10.73
C VAL A 95 6.44 3.08 11.99
N LYS A 96 7.10 3.69 12.99
CA LYS A 96 7.31 3.04 14.29
C LYS A 96 6.00 2.45 14.81
N ARG A 97 6.07 1.22 15.30
CA ARG A 97 4.96 0.46 15.88
C ARG A 97 3.82 0.17 14.89
N ARG A 98 4.05 0.17 13.58
CA ARG A 98 3.10 -0.33 12.57
C ARG A 98 3.79 -1.45 11.80
N GLN A 99 3.54 -2.68 12.25
CA GLN A 99 4.21 -3.89 11.74
C GLN A 99 5.74 -3.78 11.79
N GLU A 100 6.26 -3.17 12.85
CA GLU A 100 7.69 -2.97 13.06
C GLU A 100 8.33 -4.27 13.54
N ILE A 101 9.34 -4.77 12.81
CA ILE A 101 10.10 -5.94 13.24
C ILE A 101 11.05 -5.50 14.36
N LEU A 102 10.74 -5.87 15.61
CA LEU A 102 11.63 -5.65 16.75
C LEU A 102 12.77 -6.68 16.79
N TYR A 103 12.50 -7.90 16.30
CA TYR A 103 13.48 -8.98 16.27
C TYR A 103 13.14 -9.99 15.16
N ALA A 104 14.16 -10.53 14.51
CA ALA A 104 13.98 -11.65 13.58
C ALA A 104 15.24 -12.53 13.54
N ASP A 105 15.03 -13.85 13.61
CA ASP A 105 16.04 -14.87 13.31
C ASP A 105 15.43 -15.99 12.43
N LYS A 106 16.07 -17.16 12.37
CA LYS A 106 15.60 -18.29 11.55
C LYS A 106 14.31 -18.94 12.09
N ASN A 107 14.01 -18.76 13.38
CA ASN A 107 12.99 -19.49 14.11
C ASN A 107 11.89 -18.58 14.68
N LEU A 108 12.18 -17.29 14.88
CA LEU A 108 11.28 -16.34 15.54
C LEU A 108 11.31 -14.98 14.84
N VAL A 109 10.12 -14.39 14.68
CA VAL A 109 9.94 -12.99 14.29
C VAL A 109 9.05 -12.33 15.35
N ILE A 110 9.52 -11.23 15.93
CA ILE A 110 8.76 -10.39 16.86
C ILE A 110 8.40 -9.11 16.13
N ILE A 111 7.10 -8.86 16.04
CA ILE A 111 6.53 -7.70 15.36
C ILE A 111 5.75 -6.89 16.39
N ASP A 112 6.03 -5.59 16.47
CA ASP A 112 5.19 -4.62 17.20
C ASP A 112 4.21 -3.98 16.21
N ASP A 113 2.91 -4.19 16.45
CA ASP A 113 1.85 -3.52 15.70
C ASP A 113 0.87 -2.87 16.67
N PHE A 114 0.78 -1.55 16.61
CA PHE A 114 -0.08 -0.71 17.41
C PHE A 114 -1.51 -0.77 16.84
N ALA A 115 -2.06 -1.97 16.62
CA ALA A 115 -3.47 -2.16 16.33
C ALA A 115 -4.25 -2.13 17.66
N HIS A 116 -5.10 -1.12 17.88
CA HIS A 116 -5.93 -1.01 19.09
C HIS A 116 -7.41 -0.73 18.78
N HIS A 117 -7.78 -0.59 17.50
CA HIS A 117 -9.17 -0.64 17.09
C HIS A 117 -9.60 -2.08 16.69
N PRO A 118 -10.83 -2.52 17.03
CA PRO A 118 -11.32 -3.88 16.74
C PRO A 118 -11.28 -4.30 15.26
N THR A 119 -11.32 -3.35 14.34
CA THR A 119 -11.16 -3.57 12.89
C THR A 119 -9.71 -3.80 12.46
N GLU A 120 -8.73 -3.30 13.22
CA GLU A 120 -7.29 -3.43 12.93
C GLU A 120 -6.74 -4.81 13.34
N VAL A 121 -7.31 -5.42 14.38
CA VAL A 121 -6.91 -6.76 14.86
C VAL A 121 -7.21 -7.87 13.83
N LYS A 122 -8.18 -7.66 12.93
CA LYS A 122 -8.64 -8.68 11.98
C LYS A 122 -7.79 -8.81 10.71
N VAL A 123 -6.87 -7.88 10.48
CA VAL A 123 -6.06 -7.84 9.24
C VAL A 123 -4.56 -7.91 9.52
N THR A 124 -4.23 -8.33 10.73
CA THR A 124 -2.90 -8.75 11.17
C THR A 124 -2.89 -10.27 11.26
#